data_AF-A0A9Q9DSI5-F1
#
_entry.id   AF-A0A9Q9DSI5-F1
#
_cell.length_a   1.000
_cell.length_b   1.000
_cell.length_c   1.000
_cell.angle_alpha   90.00
_cell.angle_beta   90.00
_cell.angle_gamma   90.00
#
_symmetry.space_group_name_H-M   'P 1'
#
loop_
_entity.id
_entity.type
_entity.pdbx_description
1 polymer ?
#
loop_
_entity_poly.entity_id
_entity_poly.type
_entity_poly.pdbx_seq_one_letter_code
_entity_poly.pdbx_strand_id
1 'polypeptide(L)'
;MANGFAAADKSKPFITNNSLAKDRGYKDGLPTATCLCGGVQLAFPVEGPGLINTFVCNCADCRKLTASMFASNFAIDDKYLVHVRGRDNLKSWYNPVTPVRHEGSMTDYFCSTCGTLMYRISSAFPNVPILRIGSVDDLSLHETKLKPQWEQFTKDRALLPFSSGAFFENNVDALRELEIPVARSLHALKPFGKRRSDKLITARSDNRGTSPTRTILDGTDYAIDITLGGKTYAVLFDTASSAFWMPGANFTCVDTNNTAQPDSACGFASNGPEEFTGGRIADQNFQVTYISGEFATGAAGREDVTFAGVTVKNQHIGLADRAYFDSQNGFTSGIMGWGLGNYTTFYPGDDPKLNNKTDPNHTWIPTNTWILNAVEQGLLEKPMFSINIGNRTENAANLSASGFVAVGGAPLEGLPFTGVWAHSSITPETYAPWGLKNKYTHWNVRPDGFLVDQTFVPWNPGNFADGGNEIFTVLDTGSTWSYITNETIQVIAKAMQPPATWSIPDTAYVAMCNATVPKVSIRINGTDLPIAKRELLLDGWLGQANNSTTLCWLGWQPAYQPPRGGAAPYILGDTFFRNVLTVHDVGNLEMSFASLKWN
;
A
#
# COMPACT_ATOMS: atom_id res chain seq x y z
N MET A 1 0.27 -9.38 29.86
CA MET A 1 -0.97 -10.18 29.80
C MET A 1 -1.62 -9.91 28.45
N ALA A 2 -1.57 -10.87 27.52
CA ALA A 2 -2.16 -10.73 26.18
C ALA A 2 -2.58 -12.12 25.65
N ASN A 3 -3.42 -12.82 26.41
CA ASN A 3 -4.10 -14.01 25.91
C ASN A 3 -5.42 -13.59 25.25
N GLY A 4 -5.56 -13.89 23.96
CA GLY A 4 -6.85 -14.13 23.30
C GLY A 4 -7.82 -12.97 23.17
N PHE A 5 -7.79 -12.31 22.01
CA PHE A 5 -9.05 -11.94 21.33
C PHE A 5 -9.23 -12.88 20.14
N ALA A 6 -9.93 -13.99 20.35
CA ALA A 6 -10.44 -14.78 19.25
C ALA A 6 -11.42 -13.92 18.44
N ALA A 7 -11.36 -13.98 17.11
CA ALA A 7 -12.40 -13.39 16.28
C ALA A 7 -13.75 -14.02 16.66
N ALA A 8 -14.71 -13.19 17.08
CA ALA A 8 -16.01 -13.68 17.51
C ALA A 8 -16.70 -14.42 16.35
N ASP A 9 -17.27 -15.60 16.64
CA ASP A 9 -18.05 -16.39 15.68
C ASP A 9 -19.30 -15.59 15.26
N LYS A 10 -19.21 -14.91 14.11
CA LYS A 10 -20.26 -14.05 13.57
C LYS A 10 -21.52 -14.82 13.10
N SER A 11 -21.52 -16.15 13.18
CA SER A 11 -22.71 -16.97 12.87
C SER A 11 -23.70 -17.10 14.03
N LYS A 12 -23.35 -16.60 15.22
CA LYS A 12 -24.15 -16.69 16.46
C LYS A 12 -24.29 -15.33 17.14
N PRO A 13 -25.38 -15.09 17.90
CA PRO A 13 -25.52 -13.89 18.73
C PRO A 13 -24.35 -13.70 19.69
N PHE A 14 -23.76 -12.51 19.68
CA PHE A 14 -22.67 -12.12 20.59
C PHE A 14 -23.16 -11.05 21.56
N ILE A 15 -23.89 -11.50 22.58
CA ILE A 15 -24.44 -10.63 23.62
C ILE A 15 -23.34 -10.31 24.64
N THR A 16 -22.83 -9.08 24.63
CA THR A 16 -21.75 -8.68 25.56
C THR A 16 -22.29 -8.25 26.93
N ASN A 17 -21.39 -8.12 27.90
CA ASN A 17 -21.69 -7.56 29.22
C ASN A 17 -21.41 -6.06 29.30
N ASN A 18 -22.03 -5.30 28.39
CA ASN A 18 -21.82 -3.85 28.21
C ASN A 18 -22.88 -2.97 28.91
N SER A 19 -23.77 -3.52 29.74
CA SER A 19 -24.70 -2.76 30.57
C SER A 19 -25.04 -3.47 31.90
N LEU A 20 -25.77 -2.80 32.78
CA LEU A 20 -26.23 -3.40 34.06
C LEU A 20 -27.47 -4.31 33.91
N ALA A 21 -28.11 -4.34 32.74
CA ALA A 21 -29.22 -5.25 32.47
C ALA A 21 -28.77 -6.72 32.43
N LYS A 22 -29.69 -7.65 32.74
CA LYS A 22 -29.44 -9.11 32.60
C LYS A 22 -30.28 -9.75 31.49
N ASP A 23 -31.18 -8.99 30.90
CA ASP A 23 -32.19 -9.36 29.91
C ASP A 23 -31.93 -8.64 28.56
N ARG A 24 -30.67 -8.67 28.14
CA ARG A 24 -30.18 -8.11 26.87
C ARG A 24 -30.31 -9.10 25.71
N GLY A 25 -30.26 -8.56 24.50
CA GLY A 25 -30.04 -9.30 23.25
C GLY A 25 -31.27 -9.31 22.37
N TYR A 26 -32.32 -10.00 22.82
CA TYR A 26 -33.55 -10.18 22.05
C TYR A 26 -34.80 -10.12 22.95
N LYS A 27 -35.85 -9.48 22.45
CA LYS A 27 -37.19 -9.45 23.05
C LYS A 27 -38.21 -9.81 21.99
N ASP A 28 -38.98 -10.87 22.25
CA ASP A 28 -40.07 -11.36 21.38
C ASP A 28 -39.63 -11.59 19.91
N GLY A 29 -38.39 -12.07 19.74
CA GLY A 29 -37.76 -12.34 18.44
C GLY A 29 -37.01 -11.15 17.82
N LEU A 30 -37.20 -9.93 18.32
CA LEU A 30 -36.53 -8.72 17.83
C LEU A 30 -35.25 -8.43 18.63
N PRO A 31 -34.13 -8.05 17.96
CA PRO A 31 -32.95 -7.51 18.63
C PRO A 31 -33.26 -6.31 19.52
N THR A 32 -32.51 -6.17 20.61
CA THR A 32 -32.65 -5.05 21.55
C THR A 32 -31.47 -4.08 21.56
N ALA A 33 -31.76 -2.83 21.89
CA ALA A 33 -30.77 -1.81 22.23
C ALA A 33 -31.03 -1.30 23.65
N THR A 34 -30.05 -1.43 24.54
CA THR A 34 -30.20 -1.16 25.97
C THR A 34 -29.23 -0.08 26.43
N CYS A 35 -29.68 0.86 27.28
CA CYS A 35 -28.79 1.87 27.86
C CYS A 35 -27.83 1.28 28.91
N LEU A 36 -26.76 2.00 29.25
CA LEU A 36 -25.70 1.51 30.15
C LEU A 36 -26.21 1.04 31.52
N CYS A 37 -27.18 1.74 32.13
CA CYS A 37 -27.77 1.31 33.41
C CYS A 37 -28.88 0.25 33.28
N GLY A 38 -29.25 -0.16 32.06
CA GLY A 38 -30.38 -1.07 31.82
C GLY A 38 -31.77 -0.45 31.99
N GLY A 39 -31.88 0.81 32.40
CA GLY A 39 -33.14 1.50 32.70
C GLY A 39 -33.98 1.94 31.49
N VAL A 40 -33.46 1.77 30.27
CA VAL A 40 -34.15 1.99 28.98
C VAL A 40 -33.75 0.86 28.04
N GLN A 41 -34.72 0.24 27.39
CA GLN A 41 -34.49 -0.79 26.37
C GLN A 41 -35.50 -0.62 25.24
N LEU A 42 -34.99 -0.69 24.01
CA LEU A 42 -35.75 -0.66 22.77
C LEU A 42 -35.62 -2.02 22.07
N ALA A 43 -36.63 -2.41 21.29
CA ALA A 43 -36.57 -3.52 20.35
C ALA A 43 -36.95 -3.03 18.95
N PHE A 44 -36.32 -3.58 17.91
CA PHE A 44 -36.43 -3.09 16.54
C PHE A 44 -36.20 -4.21 15.51
N PRO A 45 -36.73 -4.09 14.28
CA PRO A 45 -36.46 -5.03 13.20
C PRO A 45 -35.10 -4.75 12.54
N VAL A 46 -34.48 -5.81 12.02
CA VAL A 46 -33.20 -5.76 11.29
C VAL A 46 -33.34 -5.98 9.78
N GLU A 47 -34.57 -5.88 9.27
CA GLU A 47 -34.92 -6.04 7.85
C GLU A 47 -36.02 -5.04 7.46
N GLY A 48 -36.16 -4.80 6.15
CA GLY A 48 -37.23 -3.96 5.61
C GLY A 48 -38.62 -4.58 5.82
N PRO A 49 -39.69 -3.77 5.90
CA PRO A 49 -39.71 -2.31 5.70
C PRO A 49 -39.33 -1.50 6.95
N GLY A 50 -39.16 -2.14 8.12
CA GLY A 50 -38.95 -1.42 9.38
C GLY A 50 -37.54 -0.86 9.55
N LEU A 51 -36.50 -1.56 9.09
CA LEU A 51 -35.16 -1.02 8.95
C LEU A 51 -35.06 -0.21 7.63
N ILE A 52 -34.86 1.11 7.75
CA ILE A 52 -34.81 2.02 6.61
C ILE A 52 -33.39 2.08 6.03
N ASN A 53 -32.37 2.33 6.86
CA ASN A 53 -30.96 2.35 6.46
C ASN A 53 -29.99 2.24 7.64
N THR A 54 -28.71 2.03 7.34
CA THR A 54 -27.59 2.03 8.29
C THR A 54 -26.46 2.90 7.71
N PHE A 55 -25.84 3.75 8.52
CA PHE A 55 -24.86 4.74 8.03
C PHE A 55 -23.90 5.27 9.09
N VAL A 56 -22.69 5.64 8.68
CA VAL A 56 -21.75 6.43 9.49
C VAL A 56 -21.93 7.92 9.20
N CYS A 57 -21.91 8.73 10.24
CA CYS A 57 -22.02 10.18 10.15
C CYS A 57 -20.77 10.86 10.74
N ASN A 58 -20.04 11.59 9.89
CA ASN A 58 -18.78 12.24 10.23
C ASN A 58 -18.90 13.71 10.68
N CYS A 59 -20.11 14.27 10.70
CA CYS A 59 -20.28 15.70 10.99
C CYS A 59 -19.93 16.06 12.44
N ALA A 60 -19.55 17.33 12.65
CA ALA A 60 -19.15 17.85 13.96
C ALA A 60 -20.19 17.67 15.08
N ASP A 61 -21.49 17.63 14.75
CA ASP A 61 -22.57 17.36 15.70
C ASP A 61 -22.55 15.89 16.17
N CYS A 62 -22.44 14.93 15.24
CA CYS A 62 -22.36 13.52 15.58
C CYS A 62 -21.10 13.17 16.38
N ARG A 63 -19.99 13.91 16.18
CA ARG A 63 -18.80 13.82 17.04
C ARG A 63 -19.09 14.21 18.48
N LYS A 64 -19.58 15.44 18.68
CA LYS A 64 -19.87 15.98 20.01
C LYS A 64 -20.87 15.11 20.78
N LEU A 65 -21.91 14.62 20.11
CA LEU A 65 -22.97 13.81 20.71
C LEU A 65 -22.55 12.40 21.12
N THR A 66 -21.52 11.83 20.50
CA THR A 66 -21.01 10.49 20.81
C THR A 66 -19.71 10.50 21.59
N ALA A 67 -19.14 11.68 21.83
CA ALA A 67 -17.76 11.86 22.30
C ALA A 67 -16.72 11.05 21.46
N SER A 68 -17.01 10.85 20.17
CA SER A 68 -16.24 10.02 19.26
C SER A 68 -15.92 10.75 17.95
N MET A 69 -15.13 10.14 17.07
CA MET A 69 -14.72 10.70 15.77
C MET A 69 -15.81 10.60 14.70
N PHE A 70 -16.85 9.81 14.93
CA PHE A 70 -18.06 9.69 14.10
C PHE A 70 -19.17 9.04 14.92
N ALA A 71 -20.39 9.00 14.37
CA ALA A 71 -21.47 8.18 14.90
C ALA A 71 -21.89 7.10 13.90
N SER A 72 -21.99 5.85 14.35
CA SER A 72 -22.55 4.73 13.58
C SER A 72 -24.03 4.56 13.92
N ASN A 73 -24.90 4.61 12.91
CA ASN A 73 -26.34 4.83 13.07
C ASN A 73 -27.17 3.83 12.25
N PHE A 74 -28.41 3.67 12.66
CA PHE A 74 -29.45 3.03 11.85
C PHE A 74 -30.79 3.74 12.03
N ALA A 75 -31.55 3.83 10.95
CA ALA A 75 -32.85 4.47 10.92
C ALA A 75 -33.96 3.42 10.92
N ILE A 76 -34.91 3.55 11.84
CA ILE A 76 -36.10 2.71 11.97
C ILE A 76 -37.34 3.56 11.64
N ASP A 77 -38.33 2.99 10.95
CA ASP A 77 -39.67 3.58 10.88
C ASP A 77 -40.33 3.47 12.28
N ASP A 78 -40.73 4.60 12.88
CA ASP A 78 -41.25 4.67 14.26
C ASP A 78 -42.37 3.66 14.54
N LYS A 79 -43.17 3.30 13.52
CA LYS A 79 -44.22 2.27 13.61
C LYS A 79 -43.70 0.89 14.06
N TYR A 80 -42.42 0.60 13.81
CA TYR A 80 -41.76 -0.66 14.13
C TYR A 80 -40.79 -0.57 15.32
N LEU A 81 -40.62 0.61 15.93
CA LEU A 81 -39.79 0.79 17.10
C LEU A 81 -40.60 0.50 18.39
N VAL A 82 -40.12 -0.42 19.22
CA VAL A 82 -40.80 -0.82 20.45
C VAL A 82 -39.99 -0.39 21.68
N HIS A 83 -40.53 0.51 22.50
CA HIS A 83 -39.97 0.80 23.83
C HIS A 83 -40.34 -0.32 24.81
N VAL A 84 -39.47 -1.34 24.92
CA VAL A 84 -39.65 -2.49 25.84
C VAL A 84 -39.77 -2.01 27.30
N ARG A 85 -38.96 -1.01 27.69
CA ARG A 85 -39.06 -0.33 28.98
C ARG A 85 -38.36 1.03 28.98
N GLY A 86 -38.68 1.84 29.99
CA GLY A 86 -37.94 3.07 30.29
C GLY A 86 -38.31 4.26 29.42
N ARG A 87 -39.49 4.28 28.77
CA ARG A 87 -39.95 5.42 27.97
C ARG A 87 -40.01 6.70 28.80
N ASP A 88 -40.49 6.62 30.04
CA ASP A 88 -40.54 7.75 30.99
C ASP A 88 -39.16 8.10 31.59
N ASN A 89 -38.16 7.24 31.36
CA ASN A 89 -36.76 7.46 31.75
C ASN A 89 -35.91 8.00 30.58
N LEU A 90 -36.53 8.32 29.44
CA LEU A 90 -35.90 9.10 28.39
C LEU A 90 -36.08 10.59 28.67
N LYS A 91 -34.97 11.32 28.73
CA LYS A 91 -34.97 12.78 28.71
C LYS A 91 -34.66 13.25 27.30
N SER A 92 -35.39 14.27 26.83
CA SER A 92 -35.18 14.86 25.52
C SER A 92 -34.45 16.21 25.61
N TRP A 93 -33.70 16.53 24.55
CA TRP A 93 -33.15 17.86 24.33
C TRP A 93 -33.41 18.28 22.88
N TYR A 94 -33.90 19.51 22.69
CA TYR A 94 -34.22 20.07 21.38
C TYR A 94 -33.08 21.00 20.91
N ASN A 95 -32.51 20.69 19.76
CA ASN A 95 -31.50 21.51 19.10
C ASN A 95 -32.12 22.24 17.89
N PRO A 96 -32.35 23.56 17.96
CA PRO A 96 -32.88 24.34 16.84
C PRO A 96 -31.87 24.59 15.71
N VAL A 97 -30.57 24.31 15.90
CA VAL A 97 -29.52 24.62 14.92
C VAL A 97 -28.57 23.44 14.74
N THR A 98 -28.63 22.78 13.58
CA THR A 98 -27.60 21.80 13.21
C THR A 98 -26.42 22.49 12.48
N PRO A 99 -25.15 22.13 12.76
CA PRO A 99 -23.97 22.69 12.07
C PRO A 99 -23.87 22.38 10.56
N VAL A 100 -24.86 21.70 9.98
CA VAL A 100 -24.75 21.02 8.68
C VAL A 100 -25.93 21.30 7.75
N ARG A 101 -27.09 21.69 8.30
CA ARG A 101 -28.23 22.24 7.57
C ARG A 101 -28.73 23.47 8.32
N HIS A 102 -28.56 24.65 7.71
CA HIS A 102 -28.91 25.93 8.33
C HIS A 102 -30.40 26.10 8.67
N GLU A 103 -31.28 25.22 8.17
CA GLU A 103 -32.74 25.28 8.35
C GLU A 103 -33.34 23.98 8.94
N GLY A 104 -32.53 23.14 9.61
CA GLY A 104 -32.98 21.88 10.20
C GLY A 104 -32.72 21.77 11.70
N SER A 105 -33.67 21.18 12.44
CA SER A 105 -33.58 20.92 13.89
C SER A 105 -33.59 19.42 14.21
N MET A 106 -33.08 19.07 15.39
CA MET A 106 -32.97 17.70 15.89
C MET A 106 -33.46 17.63 17.34
N THR A 107 -34.14 16.54 17.70
CA THR A 107 -34.47 16.21 19.09
C THR A 107 -33.75 14.93 19.50
N ASP A 108 -32.98 15.01 20.57
CA ASP A 108 -32.11 13.93 21.06
C ASP A 108 -32.75 13.26 22.28
N TYR A 109 -32.82 11.93 22.30
CA TYR A 109 -33.45 11.15 23.38
C TYR A 109 -32.42 10.26 24.08
N PHE A 110 -32.09 10.59 25.33
CA PHE A 110 -31.07 9.89 26.13
C PHE A 110 -31.64 9.39 27.46
N CYS A 111 -31.08 8.31 27.98
CA CYS A 111 -31.48 7.80 29.30
C CYS A 111 -31.13 8.81 30.40
N SER A 112 -32.13 9.23 31.18
CA SER A 112 -31.94 10.25 32.22
C SER A 112 -31.01 9.79 33.36
N THR A 113 -30.90 8.47 33.58
CA THR A 113 -30.07 7.87 34.63
C THR A 113 -28.58 7.75 34.26
N CYS A 114 -28.25 7.47 32.99
CA CYS A 114 -26.86 7.14 32.58
C CYS A 114 -26.35 7.89 31.35
N GLY A 115 -27.15 8.80 30.77
CA GLY A 115 -26.73 9.64 29.64
C GLY A 115 -26.61 8.95 28.29
N THR A 116 -26.77 7.61 28.19
CA THR A 116 -26.72 6.91 26.90
C THR A 116 -27.76 7.49 25.92
N LEU A 117 -27.28 8.02 24.80
CA LEU A 117 -28.11 8.50 23.70
C LEU A 117 -28.70 7.31 22.94
N MET A 118 -30.01 7.13 23.04
CA MET A 118 -30.71 5.98 22.45
C MET A 118 -31.06 6.24 20.99
N TYR A 119 -31.68 7.39 20.69
CA TYR A 119 -32.03 7.80 19.33
C TYR A 119 -32.17 9.32 19.21
N ARG A 120 -32.30 9.78 17.96
CA ARG A 120 -32.62 11.17 17.59
C ARG A 120 -33.77 11.20 16.60
N ILE A 121 -34.51 12.31 16.56
CA ILE A 121 -35.54 12.59 15.53
C ILE A 121 -35.17 13.89 14.84
N SER A 122 -35.26 13.93 13.50
CA SER A 122 -35.04 15.15 12.70
C SER A 122 -36.35 15.82 12.34
N SER A 123 -36.40 17.15 12.31
CA SER A 123 -37.57 17.87 11.78
C SER A 123 -37.86 17.56 10.31
N ALA A 124 -36.86 17.13 9.54
CA ALA A 124 -37.03 16.67 8.15
C ALA A 124 -37.65 15.27 8.03
N PHE A 125 -37.53 14.43 9.07
CA PHE A 125 -38.00 13.05 9.09
C PHE A 125 -38.58 12.71 10.48
N PRO A 126 -39.73 13.29 10.85
CA PRO A 126 -40.26 13.20 12.22
C PRO A 126 -40.66 11.79 12.65
N ASN A 127 -40.98 10.91 11.70
CA ASN A 127 -41.39 9.51 11.94
C ASN A 127 -40.22 8.52 11.77
N VAL A 128 -38.98 9.00 11.77
CA VAL A 128 -37.78 8.16 11.56
C VAL A 128 -36.77 8.36 12.70
N PRO A 129 -36.93 7.61 13.82
CA PRO A 129 -35.90 7.49 14.85
C PRO A 129 -34.56 7.00 14.28
N ILE A 130 -33.52 7.80 14.49
CA ILE A 130 -32.12 7.49 14.16
C ILE A 130 -31.46 6.95 15.43
N LEU A 131 -31.37 5.63 15.54
CA LEU A 131 -30.73 4.89 16.64
C LEU A 131 -29.22 4.82 16.45
N ARG A 132 -28.49 4.51 17.53
CA ARG A 132 -27.03 4.31 17.52
C ARG A 132 -26.69 2.82 17.51
N ILE A 133 -25.83 2.38 16.60
CA ILE A 133 -25.42 0.95 16.51
C ILE A 133 -24.73 0.50 17.81
N GLY A 134 -23.94 1.38 18.43
CA GLY A 134 -23.21 1.08 19.67
C GLY A 134 -24.06 0.80 20.92
N SER A 135 -25.38 1.02 20.90
CA SER A 135 -26.28 0.61 22.01
C SER A 135 -27.00 -0.72 21.75
N VAL A 136 -26.77 -1.37 20.60
CA VAL A 136 -27.36 -2.67 20.26
C VAL A 136 -26.64 -3.79 21.02
N ASP A 137 -27.43 -4.62 21.70
CA ASP A 137 -26.96 -5.61 22.66
C ASP A 137 -26.20 -6.80 22.02
N ASP A 138 -26.57 -7.16 20.78
CA ASP A 138 -25.90 -8.18 19.99
C ASP A 138 -24.88 -7.56 19.03
N LEU A 139 -23.60 -7.81 19.30
CA LEU A 139 -22.50 -7.28 18.49
C LEU A 139 -22.32 -8.01 17.16
N SER A 140 -22.87 -9.22 16.99
CA SER A 140 -22.85 -9.92 15.69
C SER A 140 -23.60 -9.14 14.62
N LEU A 141 -24.62 -8.36 15.03
CA LEU A 141 -25.42 -7.53 14.14
C LEU A 141 -24.64 -6.32 13.61
N HIS A 142 -23.67 -5.79 14.37
CA HIS A 142 -22.91 -4.58 14.00
C HIS A 142 -22.12 -4.78 12.70
N GLU A 143 -21.67 -6.01 12.46
CA GLU A 143 -20.89 -6.42 11.27
C GLU A 143 -21.73 -7.15 10.20
N THR A 144 -23.01 -7.41 10.48
CA THR A 144 -23.92 -8.12 9.58
C THR A 144 -25.12 -7.24 9.20
N LYS A 145 -26.27 -7.40 9.86
CA LYS A 145 -27.54 -6.73 9.50
C LYS A 145 -27.53 -5.22 9.73
N LEU A 146 -26.75 -4.74 10.69
CA LEU A 146 -26.60 -3.31 11.01
C LEU A 146 -25.31 -2.69 10.47
N LYS A 147 -24.52 -3.44 9.69
CA LYS A 147 -23.31 -2.92 9.05
C LYS A 147 -23.65 -1.64 8.27
N PRO A 148 -22.98 -0.50 8.52
CA PRO A 148 -23.26 0.74 7.79
C PRO A 148 -23.10 0.55 6.29
N GLN A 149 -24.09 0.95 5.49
CA GLN A 149 -24.07 0.82 4.03
C GLN A 149 -23.48 2.04 3.32
N TRP A 150 -23.40 3.19 4.00
CA TRP A 150 -22.85 4.44 3.44
C TRP A 150 -22.32 5.39 4.52
N GLU A 151 -21.50 6.36 4.12
CA GLU A 151 -21.01 7.45 4.97
C GLU A 151 -21.60 8.79 4.54
N GLN A 152 -21.92 9.66 5.52
CA GLN A 152 -22.29 11.06 5.26
C GLN A 152 -21.33 12.06 5.92
N PHE A 153 -21.21 13.22 5.28
CA PHE A 153 -20.31 14.32 5.66
C PHE A 153 -18.83 13.91 5.71
N THR A 154 -18.42 13.05 4.79
CA THR A 154 -17.06 12.51 4.64
C THR A 154 -15.97 13.59 4.51
N LYS A 155 -16.29 14.80 4.03
CA LYS A 155 -15.40 15.96 4.04
C LYS A 155 -14.82 16.28 5.43
N ASP A 156 -15.56 15.96 6.49
CA ASP A 156 -15.18 16.25 7.87
C ASP A 156 -14.47 15.05 8.51
N ARG A 157 -14.41 13.87 7.86
CA ARG A 157 -13.96 12.58 8.42
C ARG A 157 -12.56 12.68 9.04
N ALA A 158 -12.47 12.40 10.34
CA ALA A 158 -11.22 12.20 11.02
C ALA A 158 -10.75 10.78 10.69
N LEU A 159 -9.59 10.67 10.07
CA LEU A 159 -8.95 9.38 9.80
C LEU A 159 -8.56 8.76 11.14
N LEU A 160 -9.22 7.68 11.54
CA LEU A 160 -8.69 6.82 12.59
C LEU A 160 -7.53 6.01 11.98
N PRO A 161 -6.33 6.01 12.58
CA PRO A 161 -5.22 5.15 12.15
C PRO A 161 -5.45 3.70 12.61
N PHE A 162 -6.43 3.04 11.99
CA PHE A 162 -6.67 1.60 12.05
C PHE A 162 -7.08 1.18 10.62
N SER A 163 -6.23 0.57 9.79
CA SER A 163 -4.97 -0.14 10.06
C SER A 163 -3.82 0.26 9.11
N SER A 164 -2.98 1.20 9.55
CA SER A 164 -1.60 1.38 9.08
C SER A 164 -0.91 2.38 10.01
N GLY A 165 0.04 1.92 10.82
CA GLY A 165 0.77 2.78 11.78
C GLY A 165 0.15 2.84 13.18
N ALA A 166 0.58 1.92 14.04
CA ALA A 166 0.64 2.10 15.49
C ALA A 166 2.00 1.55 15.97
N PHE A 167 2.52 2.12 17.08
CA PHE A 167 3.95 2.17 17.44
C PHE A 167 4.76 3.07 16.48
N PHE A 168 5.45 4.11 16.94
CA PHE A 168 6.06 4.31 18.25
C PHE A 168 5.62 5.61 18.96
N GLU A 169 5.52 5.57 20.30
CA GLU A 169 5.43 6.78 21.11
C GLU A 169 6.83 7.40 21.33
N ASN A 170 6.86 8.73 21.43
CA ASN A 170 8.09 9.52 21.59
C ASN A 170 8.66 9.45 23.01
N ASN A 171 9.98 9.61 23.13
CA ASN A 171 10.62 10.23 24.30
C ASN A 171 11.93 10.92 23.87
N VAL A 172 11.82 12.09 23.23
CA VAL A 172 12.95 12.81 22.62
C VAL A 172 13.63 13.80 23.59
N ASP A 173 12.97 14.16 24.69
CA ASP A 173 13.48 15.17 25.63
C ASP A 173 14.55 14.65 26.62
N ALA A 174 14.83 13.34 26.66
CA ALA A 174 15.75 12.72 27.62
C ALA A 174 17.23 12.62 27.15
N LEU A 175 17.53 12.93 25.88
CA LEU A 175 18.86 12.65 25.28
C LEU A 175 19.66 13.91 24.91
N ARG A 176 19.22 15.09 25.35
CA ARG A 176 19.91 16.36 25.08
C ARG A 176 21.10 16.66 26.00
N GLU A 177 21.37 15.82 27.00
CA GLU A 177 22.35 16.08 28.08
C GLU A 177 23.70 15.35 27.96
N LEU A 178 23.94 14.50 26.93
CA LEU A 178 25.07 13.54 26.98
C LEU A 178 26.27 13.77 26.02
N GLU A 179 26.24 14.75 25.11
CA GLU A 179 27.41 15.23 24.33
C GLU A 179 28.41 14.18 23.75
N ILE A 180 27.95 12.99 23.32
CA ILE A 180 28.85 11.92 22.84
C ILE A 180 29.26 12.12 21.35
N PRO A 181 30.55 11.97 20.96
CA PRO A 181 31.00 12.27 19.59
C PRO A 181 30.55 11.25 18.54
N VAL A 182 30.10 11.75 17.37
CA VAL A 182 29.68 10.93 16.23
C VAL A 182 30.89 10.39 15.44
N ALA A 183 31.06 9.07 15.42
CA ALA A 183 31.98 8.41 14.50
C ALA A 183 31.42 8.46 13.05
N ARG A 184 32.17 9.06 12.12
CA ARG A 184 31.78 9.15 10.70
C ARG A 184 32.06 7.84 9.96
N SER A 185 31.02 7.06 9.64
CA SER A 185 31.12 6.10 8.53
C SER A 185 30.93 6.84 7.21
N LEU A 186 32.06 7.13 6.55
CA LEU A 186 32.13 7.82 5.26
C LEU A 186 32.37 6.82 4.13
N HIS A 187 31.29 6.30 3.56
CA HIS A 187 31.28 5.94 2.14
C HIS A 187 30.21 6.79 1.45
N ALA A 188 30.66 7.93 0.92
CA ALA A 188 29.91 8.62 -0.11
C ALA A 188 30.14 7.86 -1.42
N LEU A 189 29.05 7.51 -2.12
CA LEU A 189 29.14 7.18 -3.54
C LEU A 189 29.72 8.41 -4.25
N LYS A 190 31.00 8.34 -4.59
CA LYS A 190 31.62 9.31 -5.51
C LYS A 190 31.16 8.91 -6.91
N PRO A 191 30.85 9.87 -7.80
CA PRO A 191 30.64 9.57 -9.21
C PRO A 191 31.81 8.73 -9.72
N PHE A 192 31.52 7.58 -10.34
CA PHE A 192 32.56 6.77 -10.97
C PHE A 192 33.27 7.65 -12.01
N GLY A 193 34.61 7.61 -12.04
CA GLY A 193 35.41 8.58 -12.78
C GLY A 193 34.98 8.68 -14.24
N LYS A 194 34.59 9.90 -14.67
CA LYS A 194 33.96 10.18 -15.97
C LYS A 194 34.64 9.46 -17.15
N ARG A 195 34.11 8.29 -17.54
CA ARG A 195 34.21 7.81 -18.92
C ARG A 195 33.17 8.61 -19.70
N ARG A 196 33.61 9.43 -20.66
CA ARG A 196 32.71 10.27 -21.46
C ARG A 196 31.66 9.39 -22.15
N SER A 197 30.41 9.51 -21.74
CA SER A 197 29.22 8.93 -22.36
C SER A 197 28.73 9.74 -23.58
N ASP A 198 29.60 10.57 -24.14
CA ASP A 198 29.27 11.47 -25.24
C ASP A 198 29.05 10.69 -26.55
N LYS A 199 27.76 10.51 -26.88
CA LYS A 199 27.15 10.08 -28.15
C LYS A 199 26.79 8.59 -28.30
N LEU A 200 25.53 8.41 -28.73
CA LEU A 200 24.91 7.23 -29.35
C LEU A 200 24.65 6.03 -28.41
N ILE A 201 23.37 5.89 -28.04
CA ILE A 201 22.79 4.62 -27.57
C ILE A 201 22.64 3.72 -28.80
N THR A 202 23.74 3.12 -29.25
CA THR A 202 23.72 2.16 -30.37
C THR A 202 24.87 1.17 -30.28
N ALA A 203 24.62 0.03 -29.65
CA ALA A 203 25.35 -1.22 -29.86
C ALA A 203 24.42 -2.38 -29.46
N ARG A 204 24.23 -3.35 -30.37
CA ARG A 204 23.67 -4.66 -30.00
C ARG A 204 24.81 -5.47 -29.37
N SER A 205 24.59 -6.07 -28.21
CA SER A 205 25.38 -7.26 -27.83
C SER A 205 24.74 -8.50 -28.46
N ASP A 206 25.55 -9.51 -28.77
CA ASP A 206 25.05 -10.90 -28.84
C ASP A 206 24.29 -11.20 -27.55
N ASN A 207 23.22 -12.02 -27.58
CA ASN A 207 22.19 -12.29 -26.52
C ASN A 207 22.57 -12.33 -25.01
N ARG A 208 23.83 -12.24 -24.63
CA ARG A 208 24.30 -11.84 -23.29
C ARG A 208 23.83 -10.41 -22.98
N GLY A 209 23.40 -10.20 -21.75
CA GLY A 209 23.00 -8.88 -21.25
C GLY A 209 21.53 -8.53 -21.42
N THR A 210 20.68 -9.40 -21.98
CA THR A 210 19.21 -9.21 -21.99
C THR A 210 18.50 -10.47 -21.50
N SER A 211 17.46 -10.32 -20.68
CA SER A 211 16.58 -11.39 -20.20
C SER A 211 15.12 -10.94 -20.29
N PRO A 212 14.14 -11.82 -20.57
CA PRO A 212 12.74 -11.44 -20.59
C PRO A 212 12.21 -11.04 -19.21
N THR A 213 11.25 -10.12 -19.19
CA THR A 213 10.32 -9.95 -18.05
C THR A 213 9.18 -10.95 -18.20
N ARG A 214 8.81 -11.59 -17.09
CA ARG A 214 7.80 -12.64 -17.01
C ARG A 214 6.52 -12.09 -16.41
N THR A 215 5.45 -11.99 -17.18
CA THR A 215 4.17 -11.44 -16.68
C THR A 215 3.52 -12.36 -15.66
N ILE A 216 2.96 -11.78 -14.61
CA ILE A 216 2.21 -12.48 -13.55
C ILE A 216 0.79 -11.93 -13.52
N LEU A 217 -0.22 -12.80 -13.51
CA LEU A 217 -1.65 -12.50 -13.36
C LEU A 217 -2.14 -11.32 -14.22
N ASP A 218 -2.06 -11.47 -15.56
CA ASP A 218 -2.34 -10.42 -16.55
C ASP A 218 -1.44 -9.16 -16.46
N GLY A 219 -0.38 -9.20 -15.66
CA GLY A 219 0.56 -8.09 -15.44
C GLY A 219 0.32 -7.32 -14.14
N THR A 220 -0.15 -7.98 -13.08
CA THR A 220 -0.08 -7.40 -11.72
C THR A 220 1.36 -7.14 -11.31
N ASP A 221 2.26 -8.03 -11.73
CA ASP A 221 3.67 -7.99 -11.38
C ASP A 221 4.51 -8.62 -12.49
N TYR A 222 5.83 -8.49 -12.35
CA TYR A 222 6.80 -9.09 -13.25
C TYR A 222 7.88 -9.87 -12.49
N ALA A 223 8.19 -11.06 -12.98
CA ALA A 223 9.35 -11.83 -12.55
C ALA A 223 10.51 -11.72 -13.54
N ILE A 224 11.72 -11.99 -13.03
CA ILE A 224 12.92 -12.23 -13.83
C ILE A 224 13.47 -13.63 -13.55
N ASP A 225 14.08 -14.23 -14.58
CA ASP A 225 14.75 -15.52 -14.47
C ASP A 225 16.19 -15.31 -13.97
N ILE A 226 16.51 -15.87 -12.80
CA ILE A 226 17.88 -15.91 -12.25
C ILE A 226 18.38 -17.34 -12.11
N THR A 227 19.69 -17.55 -12.15
CA THR A 227 20.31 -18.88 -11.93
C THR A 227 21.33 -18.82 -10.80
N LEU A 228 21.18 -19.71 -9.83
CA LEU A 228 22.04 -19.88 -8.64
C LEU A 228 22.15 -21.38 -8.35
N GLY A 229 23.29 -21.85 -7.86
CA GLY A 229 23.53 -23.29 -7.63
C GLY A 229 23.30 -24.21 -8.85
N GLY A 230 23.29 -23.66 -10.07
CA GLY A 230 22.95 -24.40 -11.31
C GLY A 230 21.45 -24.59 -11.58
N LYS A 231 20.55 -24.08 -10.72
CA LYS A 231 19.10 -24.09 -10.93
C LYS A 231 18.59 -22.70 -11.28
N THR A 232 17.66 -22.62 -12.23
CA THR A 232 16.97 -21.38 -12.60
C THR A 232 15.69 -21.20 -11.78
N TYR A 233 15.43 -19.95 -11.39
CA TYR A 233 14.31 -19.53 -10.56
C TYR A 233 13.67 -18.27 -11.15
N ALA A 234 12.34 -18.23 -11.20
CA ALA A 234 11.60 -16.99 -11.36
C ALA A 234 11.49 -16.31 -9.99
N VAL A 235 11.94 -15.05 -9.90
CA VAL A 235 11.85 -14.21 -8.69
C VAL A 235 11.16 -12.90 -9.03
N LEU A 236 10.41 -12.33 -8.09
CA LEU A 236 9.78 -11.02 -8.26
C LEU A 236 10.86 -9.97 -8.53
N PHE A 237 10.64 -9.15 -9.56
CA PHE A 237 11.54 -8.09 -9.97
C PHE A 237 11.12 -6.77 -9.33
N ASP A 238 11.90 -6.28 -8.38
CA ASP A 238 11.52 -5.16 -7.51
C ASP A 238 12.61 -4.08 -7.54
N THR A 239 12.32 -2.94 -8.19
CA THR A 239 13.23 -1.78 -8.21
C THR A 239 13.17 -0.91 -6.95
N ALA A 240 12.17 -1.09 -6.09
CA ALA A 240 11.95 -0.30 -4.88
C ALA A 240 12.41 -0.98 -3.58
N SER A 241 12.89 -2.22 -3.61
CA SER A 241 13.69 -2.80 -2.53
C SER A 241 15.16 -3.02 -2.91
N SER A 242 16.00 -3.15 -1.88
CA SER A 242 17.40 -3.56 -2.02
C SER A 242 17.65 -4.97 -1.44
N ALA A 243 16.59 -5.74 -1.21
CA ALA A 243 16.65 -7.05 -0.59
C ALA A 243 16.63 -8.15 -1.65
N PHE A 244 17.64 -9.02 -1.69
CA PHE A 244 17.56 -10.28 -2.42
C PHE A 244 17.39 -11.43 -1.43
N TRP A 245 16.27 -12.15 -1.52
CA TRP A 245 15.97 -13.25 -0.61
C TRP A 245 15.05 -14.29 -1.25
N MET A 246 15.10 -15.50 -0.70
CA MET A 246 14.28 -16.64 -1.11
C MET A 246 13.80 -17.41 0.13
N PRO A 247 12.65 -18.12 0.07
CA PRO A 247 12.29 -19.10 1.10
C PRO A 247 13.39 -20.17 1.24
N GLY A 248 13.86 -20.43 2.46
CA GLY A 248 14.76 -21.55 2.74
C GLY A 248 14.05 -22.90 2.58
N ALA A 249 14.81 -23.99 2.46
CA ALA A 249 14.24 -25.31 2.21
C ALA A 249 13.19 -25.76 3.24
N ASN A 250 13.35 -25.37 4.51
CA ASN A 250 12.47 -25.70 5.64
C ASN A 250 11.87 -24.45 6.30
N PHE A 251 11.47 -23.44 5.50
CA PHE A 251 10.88 -22.21 6.03
C PHE A 251 9.49 -22.45 6.67
N THR A 252 9.06 -21.57 7.57
CA THR A 252 7.70 -21.55 8.11
C THR A 252 6.89 -20.41 7.50
N CYS A 253 5.83 -20.75 6.74
CA CYS A 253 4.83 -19.77 6.34
C CYS A 253 3.95 -19.35 7.53
N VAL A 254 3.59 -18.07 7.62
CA VAL A 254 2.65 -17.56 8.63
C VAL A 254 1.63 -16.56 8.06
N ASP A 255 0.52 -16.38 8.77
CA ASP A 255 -0.49 -15.36 8.48
C ASP A 255 -0.20 -13.99 9.14
N THR A 256 -1.09 -13.02 8.90
CA THR A 256 -1.06 -11.67 9.49
C THR A 256 -1.17 -11.64 11.02
N ASN A 257 -1.68 -12.71 11.65
CA ASN A 257 -1.71 -12.87 13.11
C ASN A 257 -0.47 -13.63 13.62
N ASN A 258 0.52 -13.83 12.76
CA ASN A 258 1.78 -14.50 13.05
C ASN A 258 1.63 -16.01 13.34
N THR A 259 0.50 -16.62 12.95
CA THR A 259 0.18 -18.05 13.15
C THR A 259 0.78 -18.89 12.03
N ALA A 260 1.36 -20.05 12.36
CA ALA A 260 1.90 -20.97 11.35
C ALA A 260 0.80 -21.49 10.41
N GLN A 261 1.10 -21.44 9.11
CA GLN A 261 0.28 -21.93 8.02
C GLN A 261 1.06 -22.99 7.22
N PRO A 262 0.40 -23.85 6.43
CA PRO A 262 1.10 -24.72 5.49
C PRO A 262 1.93 -23.90 4.50
N ASP A 263 3.10 -24.39 4.09
CA ASP A 263 4.02 -23.67 3.18
C ASP A 263 3.35 -23.18 1.89
N SER A 264 2.37 -23.96 1.39
CA SER A 264 1.54 -23.63 0.23
C SER A 264 0.71 -22.35 0.40
N ALA A 265 0.46 -21.89 1.62
CA ALA A 265 -0.26 -20.64 1.89
C ALA A 265 0.57 -19.39 1.55
N CYS A 266 1.90 -19.49 1.55
CA CYS A 266 2.79 -18.44 1.03
C CYS A 266 3.01 -18.57 -0.49
N GLY A 267 2.57 -19.69 -1.08
CA GLY A 267 2.42 -19.84 -2.52
C GLY A 267 3.70 -19.92 -3.35
N PHE A 268 4.87 -20.23 -2.78
CA PHE A 268 6.13 -20.16 -3.54
C PHE A 268 6.22 -21.21 -4.66
N ALA A 269 6.69 -20.79 -5.83
CA ALA A 269 6.92 -21.67 -6.99
C ALA A 269 7.93 -22.78 -6.70
N SER A 270 8.98 -22.44 -5.94
CA SER A 270 9.90 -23.41 -5.34
C SER A 270 10.71 -22.80 -4.20
N ASN A 271 11.21 -23.63 -3.30
CA ASN A 271 12.15 -23.18 -2.26
C ASN A 271 13.53 -22.91 -2.86
N GLY A 272 14.27 -21.99 -2.23
CA GLY A 272 15.66 -21.68 -2.53
C GLY A 272 16.61 -22.88 -2.27
N PRO A 273 17.93 -22.67 -2.35
CA PRO A 273 18.90 -23.71 -2.03
C PRO A 273 18.78 -24.12 -0.56
N GLU A 274 19.16 -25.37 -0.26
CA GLU A 274 19.16 -25.90 1.12
C GLU A 274 20.21 -25.21 2.00
N GLU A 275 21.37 -24.89 1.41
CA GLU A 275 22.50 -24.19 2.03
C GLU A 275 23.10 -23.20 1.03
N PHE A 276 23.78 -22.17 1.54
CA PHE A 276 24.45 -21.16 0.71
C PHE A 276 25.70 -21.73 0.02
N THR A 277 25.76 -21.71 -1.31
CA THR A 277 26.90 -22.24 -2.08
C THR A 277 28.18 -21.44 -1.89
N GLY A 278 28.06 -20.12 -1.67
CA GLY A 278 29.16 -19.23 -1.26
C GLY A 278 29.38 -19.17 0.26
N GLY A 279 28.65 -19.97 1.04
CA GLY A 279 28.71 -20.03 2.50
C GLY A 279 27.76 -19.07 3.21
N ARG A 280 27.31 -19.49 4.40
CA ARG A 280 26.61 -18.64 5.37
C ARG A 280 27.58 -17.58 5.90
N ILE A 281 27.09 -16.36 6.12
CA ILE A 281 27.85 -15.34 6.85
C ILE A 281 27.54 -15.50 8.33
N ALA A 282 28.56 -15.74 9.15
CA ALA A 282 28.40 -15.84 10.60
C ALA A 282 28.15 -14.45 11.21
N ASP A 283 27.39 -14.39 12.31
CA ASP A 283 27.05 -13.15 13.01
C ASP A 283 26.29 -12.13 12.13
N GLN A 284 25.53 -12.62 11.15
CA GLN A 284 24.70 -11.81 10.27
C GLN A 284 23.38 -12.51 9.95
N ASN A 285 22.26 -11.79 10.12
CA ASN A 285 20.92 -12.25 9.79
C ASN A 285 20.24 -11.36 8.74
N PHE A 286 19.09 -11.81 8.27
CA PHE A 286 18.24 -11.15 7.29
C PHE A 286 16.84 -10.87 7.87
N GLN A 287 16.32 -9.66 7.63
CA GLN A 287 14.96 -9.24 7.94
C GLN A 287 14.48 -8.13 7.00
N VAL A 288 13.41 -8.40 6.24
CA VAL A 288 12.69 -7.41 5.42
C VAL A 288 11.24 -7.26 5.87
N THR A 289 10.65 -6.09 5.64
CA THR A 289 9.21 -5.84 5.76
C THR A 289 8.82 -4.86 4.66
N TYR A 290 7.79 -5.21 3.88
CA TYR A 290 7.27 -4.43 2.77
C TYR A 290 6.11 -3.54 3.20
N ILE A 291 5.74 -2.56 2.38
CA ILE A 291 4.65 -1.61 2.71
C ILE A 291 3.26 -2.29 2.79
N SER A 292 3.10 -3.45 2.14
CA SER A 292 1.94 -4.35 2.26
C SER A 292 1.79 -4.97 3.66
N GLY A 293 2.84 -4.92 4.50
CA GLY A 293 2.92 -5.62 5.79
C GLY A 293 3.51 -7.03 5.68
N GLU A 294 3.78 -7.52 4.47
CA GLU A 294 4.50 -8.76 4.22
C GLU A 294 5.95 -8.67 4.71
N PHE A 295 6.52 -9.79 5.13
CA PHE A 295 7.86 -9.84 5.70
C PHE A 295 8.53 -11.20 5.47
N ALA A 296 9.86 -11.19 5.54
CA ALA A 296 10.66 -12.40 5.64
C ALA A 296 11.83 -12.18 6.61
N THR A 297 12.16 -13.21 7.38
CA THR A 297 13.34 -13.28 8.27
C THR A 297 14.13 -14.53 7.99
N GLY A 298 15.43 -14.54 8.29
CA GLY A 298 16.24 -15.75 8.26
C GLY A 298 17.74 -15.50 8.29
N ALA A 299 18.51 -16.44 7.74
CA ALA A 299 19.97 -16.38 7.70
C ALA A 299 20.47 -15.54 6.51
N ALA A 300 21.66 -14.96 6.64
CA ALA A 300 22.37 -14.31 5.55
C ALA A 300 23.52 -15.17 5.01
N GLY A 301 23.76 -15.07 3.70
CA GLY A 301 24.85 -15.81 3.05
C GLY A 301 25.24 -15.24 1.70
N ARG A 302 26.04 -16.00 0.96
CA ARG A 302 26.56 -15.63 -0.36
C ARG A 302 26.18 -16.65 -1.43
N GLU A 303 25.82 -16.14 -2.61
CA GLU A 303 25.53 -16.93 -3.80
C GLU A 303 26.21 -16.35 -5.05
N ASP A 304 26.54 -17.21 -6.00
CA ASP A 304 26.89 -16.80 -7.36
C ASP A 304 25.60 -16.69 -8.19
N VAL A 305 25.20 -15.46 -8.50
CA VAL A 305 23.89 -15.18 -9.11
C VAL A 305 24.05 -14.75 -10.56
N THR A 306 23.48 -15.54 -11.46
CA THR A 306 23.48 -15.27 -12.89
C THR A 306 22.15 -14.69 -13.33
N PHE A 307 22.19 -13.55 -14.01
CA PHE A 307 21.04 -12.92 -14.65
C PHE A 307 21.44 -12.48 -16.07
N ALA A 308 20.58 -12.68 -17.08
CA ALA A 308 20.86 -12.34 -18.48
C ALA A 308 22.20 -12.86 -19.04
N GLY A 309 22.71 -14.00 -18.53
CA GLY A 309 24.02 -14.56 -18.92
C GLY A 309 25.23 -13.84 -18.33
N VAL A 310 25.03 -12.90 -17.40
CA VAL A 310 26.07 -12.25 -16.59
C VAL A 310 26.04 -12.85 -15.19
N THR A 311 27.17 -13.28 -14.65
CA THR A 311 27.26 -13.87 -13.30
C THR A 311 27.96 -12.94 -12.33
N VAL A 312 27.22 -12.39 -11.36
CA VAL A 312 27.78 -11.70 -10.20
C VAL A 312 28.26 -12.74 -9.20
N LYS A 313 29.51 -12.59 -8.74
CA LYS A 313 30.11 -13.45 -7.73
C LYS A 313 29.83 -12.95 -6.32
N ASN A 314 29.63 -13.86 -5.37
CA ASN A 314 29.44 -13.54 -3.94
C ASN A 314 28.33 -12.50 -3.66
N GLN A 315 27.19 -12.57 -4.36
CA GLN A 315 26.03 -11.73 -4.07
C GLN A 315 25.49 -12.03 -2.68
N HIS A 316 25.20 -10.99 -1.89
CA HIS A 316 24.46 -11.15 -0.62
C HIS A 316 23.02 -11.62 -0.89
N ILE A 317 22.58 -12.62 -0.15
CA ILE A 317 21.23 -13.20 -0.20
C ILE A 317 20.74 -13.55 1.22
N GLY A 318 19.45 -13.38 1.47
CA GLY A 318 18.77 -13.97 2.63
C GLY A 318 18.08 -15.29 2.28
N LEU A 319 18.26 -16.33 3.09
CA LEU A 319 17.37 -17.51 3.06
C LEU A 319 16.42 -17.43 4.23
N ALA A 320 15.13 -17.27 3.91
CA ALA A 320 14.12 -17.04 4.92
C ALA A 320 13.81 -18.33 5.69
N ASP A 321 13.95 -18.30 7.01
CA ASP A 321 13.44 -19.35 7.90
C ASP A 321 11.93 -19.19 8.15
N ARG A 322 11.40 -18.00 7.84
CA ARG A 322 10.04 -17.61 8.18
C ARG A 322 9.57 -16.44 7.33
N ALA A 323 8.34 -16.52 6.82
CA ALA A 323 7.76 -15.46 5.99
C ALA A 323 6.24 -15.35 6.16
N TYR A 324 5.72 -14.13 6.00
CA TYR A 324 4.36 -13.86 5.57
C TYR A 324 4.47 -13.13 4.23
N PHE A 325 4.10 -13.82 3.15
CA PHE A 325 4.27 -13.34 1.79
C PHE A 325 3.32 -14.11 0.86
N ASP A 326 2.56 -13.43 -0.01
CA ASP A 326 1.86 -14.08 -1.12
C ASP A 326 2.73 -13.97 -2.37
N SER A 327 3.36 -15.08 -2.77
CA SER A 327 4.20 -15.11 -3.98
C SER A 327 3.40 -15.28 -5.28
N GLN A 328 2.24 -14.64 -5.31
CA GLN A 328 1.33 -14.50 -6.44
C GLN A 328 0.89 -15.85 -6.99
N ASN A 329 0.27 -16.70 -6.16
CA ASN A 329 -0.32 -17.98 -6.58
C ASN A 329 0.64 -19.00 -7.25
N GLY A 330 1.92 -19.10 -6.84
CA GLY A 330 2.81 -20.15 -7.37
C GLY A 330 3.79 -19.71 -8.46
N PHE A 331 3.95 -18.42 -8.73
CA PHE A 331 4.77 -17.95 -9.87
C PHE A 331 6.19 -17.48 -9.50
N THR A 332 6.47 -17.12 -8.25
CA THR A 332 7.81 -16.65 -7.84
C THR A 332 8.42 -17.44 -6.68
N SER A 333 9.74 -17.40 -6.56
CA SER A 333 10.54 -18.08 -5.52
C SER A 333 11.27 -17.07 -4.62
N GLY A 334 10.60 -15.98 -4.23
CA GLY A 334 11.18 -14.85 -3.48
C GLY A 334 11.33 -13.58 -4.31
N ILE A 335 12.02 -12.57 -3.75
CA ILE A 335 12.17 -11.23 -4.32
C ILE A 335 13.65 -10.93 -4.58
N MET A 336 13.92 -10.28 -5.71
CA MET A 336 15.22 -9.69 -6.02
C MET A 336 15.13 -8.17 -6.16
N GLY A 337 15.57 -7.47 -5.11
CA GLY A 337 15.67 -6.01 -5.06
C GLY A 337 16.81 -5.44 -5.91
N TRP A 338 16.47 -4.46 -6.75
CA TRP A 338 17.37 -3.76 -7.69
C TRP A 338 17.57 -2.28 -7.33
N GLY A 339 17.18 -1.85 -6.12
CA GLY A 339 17.47 -0.52 -5.57
C GLY A 339 18.96 -0.22 -5.35
N LEU A 340 19.25 0.94 -4.74
CA LEU A 340 20.62 1.48 -4.58
C LEU A 340 21.30 1.09 -3.23
N GLY A 341 20.80 0.07 -2.52
CA GLY A 341 21.56 -0.67 -1.48
C GLY A 341 21.73 0.00 -0.10
N ASN A 342 21.38 1.27 0.04
CA ASN A 342 21.79 2.14 1.17
C ASN A 342 20.79 2.14 2.36
N TYR A 343 19.75 1.28 2.29
CA TYR A 343 18.72 0.97 3.29
C TYR A 343 18.48 -0.55 3.22
N THR A 344 19.34 -1.28 3.88
CA THR A 344 19.47 -2.72 3.68
C THR A 344 18.70 -3.53 4.72
N THR A 345 18.52 -4.82 4.45
CA THR A 345 17.71 -5.76 5.21
C THR A 345 18.56 -6.79 5.96
N PHE A 346 19.87 -6.56 6.08
CA PHE A 346 20.77 -7.41 6.84
C PHE A 346 21.21 -6.72 8.14
N TYR A 347 21.39 -7.49 9.21
CA TYR A 347 21.68 -6.99 10.55
C TYR A 347 22.77 -7.85 11.21
N PRO A 348 23.58 -7.29 12.13
CA PRO A 348 24.52 -8.09 12.92
C PRO A 348 23.77 -9.02 13.88
N GLY A 349 24.41 -10.11 14.30
CA GLY A 349 23.80 -11.15 15.13
C GLY A 349 23.07 -12.23 14.31
N ASP A 350 22.95 -13.43 14.89
CA ASP A 350 22.29 -14.59 14.26
C ASP A 350 20.77 -14.71 14.54
N ASP A 351 20.18 -13.88 15.43
CA ASP A 351 18.74 -13.91 15.75
C ASP A 351 18.02 -12.62 15.28
N PRO A 352 17.20 -12.68 14.22
CA PRO A 352 16.41 -11.55 13.74
C PRO A 352 15.50 -10.89 14.79
N LYS A 353 15.14 -11.57 15.87
CA LYS A 353 14.30 -11.01 16.95
C LYS A 353 15.03 -9.99 17.81
N LEU A 354 16.36 -9.98 17.78
CA LEU A 354 17.21 -9.03 18.51
C LEU A 354 17.51 -7.77 17.69
N ASN A 355 17.11 -7.73 16.41
CA ASN A 355 17.31 -6.57 15.53
C ASN A 355 16.54 -5.34 16.05
N ASN A 356 17.25 -4.40 16.66
CA ASN A 356 16.67 -3.11 17.04
C ASN A 356 17.02 -2.03 16.00
N LYS A 357 16.06 -1.71 15.12
CA LYS A 357 16.19 -0.62 14.11
C LYS A 357 16.41 0.77 14.70
N THR A 358 16.27 0.94 16.02
CA THR A 358 16.54 2.21 16.75
C THR A 358 17.87 2.21 17.52
N ASP A 359 18.58 1.07 17.61
CA ASP A 359 19.92 1.03 18.23
C ASP A 359 20.99 1.45 17.21
N PRO A 360 21.76 2.53 17.45
CA PRO A 360 22.84 2.94 16.56
C PRO A 360 23.96 1.87 16.38
N ASN A 361 24.04 0.86 17.25
CA ASN A 361 25.00 -0.24 17.15
C ASN A 361 24.47 -1.48 16.41
N HIS A 362 23.14 -1.63 16.30
CA HIS A 362 22.47 -2.63 15.43
C HIS A 362 21.88 -1.97 14.18
N THR A 363 22.48 -0.86 13.72
CA THR A 363 22.20 -0.34 12.38
C THR A 363 22.64 -1.37 11.34
N TRP A 364 21.71 -1.68 10.44
CA TRP A 364 21.80 -2.60 9.32
C TRP A 364 23.15 -2.56 8.55
N ILE A 365 23.58 -3.71 8.03
CA ILE A 365 24.87 -3.91 7.33
C ILE A 365 24.72 -3.56 5.85
N PRO A 366 25.28 -2.44 5.34
CA PRO A 366 25.12 -2.03 3.95
C PRO A 366 25.55 -3.12 2.96
N THR A 367 24.67 -3.44 2.00
CA THR A 367 24.93 -4.46 0.97
C THR A 367 24.61 -3.92 -0.42
N ASN A 368 25.47 -4.27 -1.38
CA ASN A 368 25.23 -3.97 -2.78
C ASN A 368 24.19 -4.94 -3.36
N THR A 369 23.20 -4.39 -4.07
CA THR A 369 22.29 -5.14 -4.94
C THR A 369 23.07 -5.74 -6.12
N TRP A 370 22.45 -6.68 -6.84
CA TRP A 370 23.09 -7.37 -7.96
C TRP A 370 23.62 -6.40 -9.02
N ILE A 371 22.85 -5.37 -9.37
CA ILE A 371 23.27 -4.37 -10.36
C ILE A 371 24.49 -3.57 -9.89
N LEU A 372 24.56 -3.20 -8.60
CA LEU A 372 25.70 -2.51 -8.02
C LEU A 372 26.95 -3.41 -8.04
N ASN A 373 26.82 -4.68 -7.65
CA ASN A 373 27.91 -5.65 -7.70
C ASN A 373 28.35 -5.94 -9.16
N ALA A 374 27.44 -5.97 -10.14
CA ALA A 374 27.78 -6.15 -11.55
C ALA A 374 28.61 -4.98 -12.10
N VAL A 375 28.32 -3.75 -11.67
CA VAL A 375 29.13 -2.56 -11.98
C VAL A 375 30.49 -2.62 -11.27
N GLU A 376 30.51 -2.93 -9.97
CA GLU A 376 31.75 -2.99 -9.17
C GLU A 376 32.71 -4.08 -9.66
N GLN A 377 32.19 -5.25 -10.05
CA GLN A 377 32.95 -6.36 -10.64
C GLN A 377 33.34 -6.13 -12.11
N GLY A 378 32.95 -4.99 -12.70
CA GLY A 378 33.30 -4.62 -14.08
C GLY A 378 32.66 -5.49 -15.16
N LEU A 379 31.51 -6.10 -14.87
CA LEU A 379 30.84 -7.09 -15.73
C LEU A 379 29.98 -6.47 -16.84
N LEU A 380 29.68 -5.18 -16.76
CA LEU A 380 28.82 -4.46 -17.70
C LEU A 380 29.64 -3.51 -18.58
N GLU A 381 29.33 -3.45 -19.88
CA GLU A 381 29.97 -2.51 -20.83
C GLU A 381 29.77 -1.05 -20.39
N LYS A 382 28.56 -0.74 -19.92
CA LYS A 382 28.15 0.56 -19.37
C LYS A 382 27.50 0.32 -18.00
N PRO A 383 27.68 1.22 -17.02
CA PRO A 383 27.12 1.07 -15.68
C PRO A 383 25.63 1.45 -15.66
N MET A 384 24.80 0.70 -16.40
CA MET A 384 23.38 0.97 -16.56
C MET A 384 22.58 -0.30 -16.85
N PHE A 385 21.28 -0.21 -16.64
CA PHE A 385 20.31 -1.20 -17.10
C PHE A 385 19.06 -0.49 -17.64
N SER A 386 18.23 -1.23 -18.38
CA SER A 386 16.97 -0.74 -18.91
C SER A 386 15.86 -1.76 -18.73
N ILE A 387 14.63 -1.25 -18.52
CA ILE A 387 13.43 -2.08 -18.31
C ILE A 387 12.37 -1.69 -19.34
N ASN A 388 11.86 -2.69 -20.04
CA ASN A 388 10.61 -2.66 -20.75
C ASN A 388 9.76 -3.83 -20.23
N ILE A 389 8.67 -3.57 -19.49
CA ILE A 389 7.80 -4.66 -18.99
C ILE A 389 6.78 -5.17 -20.02
N GLY A 390 6.85 -4.67 -21.27
CA GLY A 390 5.98 -5.06 -22.37
C GLY A 390 4.66 -4.29 -22.46
N ASN A 391 3.88 -4.61 -23.50
CA ASN A 391 2.46 -4.29 -23.50
C ASN A 391 1.72 -5.28 -22.62
N ARG A 392 0.67 -4.83 -21.94
CA ARG A 392 -0.29 -5.74 -21.32
C ARG A 392 -1.11 -6.43 -22.41
N THR A 393 -1.40 -7.72 -22.30
CA THR A 393 -2.39 -8.41 -23.13
C THR A 393 -3.45 -9.03 -22.23
N GLU A 394 -4.73 -8.96 -22.60
CA GLU A 394 -5.77 -9.68 -21.84
C GLU A 394 -5.52 -11.19 -21.90
N ASN A 395 -5.61 -11.88 -20.76
CA ASN A 395 -5.37 -13.32 -20.65
C ASN A 395 -3.93 -13.71 -21.03
N ALA A 396 -2.96 -12.90 -20.61
CA ALA A 396 -1.55 -13.22 -20.80
C ALA A 396 -1.22 -14.49 -19.99
N ALA A 397 -0.67 -15.52 -20.64
CA ALA A 397 -0.27 -16.73 -19.93
C ALA A 397 0.77 -16.38 -18.85
N ASN A 398 0.56 -16.83 -17.61
CA ASN A 398 1.49 -16.58 -16.51
C ASN A 398 2.90 -17.08 -16.87
N LEU A 399 3.91 -16.30 -16.52
CA LEU A 399 5.32 -16.49 -16.89
C LEU A 399 5.62 -16.47 -18.41
N SER A 400 4.68 -16.01 -19.24
CA SER A 400 5.02 -15.62 -20.62
C SER A 400 5.91 -14.37 -20.64
N ALA A 401 6.77 -14.28 -21.65
CA ALA A 401 7.63 -13.11 -21.84
C ALA A 401 6.79 -11.94 -22.38
N SER A 402 6.75 -10.83 -21.62
CA SER A 402 6.04 -9.60 -22.02
C SER A 402 6.97 -8.55 -22.62
N GLY A 403 8.18 -8.46 -22.07
CA GLY A 403 9.22 -7.49 -22.42
C GLY A 403 10.59 -8.00 -21.98
N PHE A 404 11.48 -7.10 -21.53
CA PHE A 404 12.85 -7.43 -21.13
C PHE A 404 13.42 -6.50 -20.05
N VAL A 405 14.43 -7.03 -19.34
CA VAL A 405 15.44 -6.24 -18.63
C VAL A 405 16.78 -6.47 -19.33
N ALA A 406 17.48 -5.38 -19.64
CA ALA A 406 18.79 -5.42 -20.27
C ALA A 406 19.85 -4.67 -19.44
N VAL A 407 21.06 -5.22 -19.35
CA VAL A 407 22.17 -4.70 -18.54
C VAL A 407 23.35 -4.37 -19.44
N GLY A 408 24.05 -3.27 -19.16
CA GLY A 408 25.11 -2.73 -20.04
C GLY A 408 24.60 -1.85 -21.19
N GLY A 409 23.29 -1.73 -21.38
CA GLY A 409 22.71 -0.89 -22.44
C GLY A 409 21.19 -1.00 -22.54
N ALA A 410 20.66 -0.58 -23.70
CA ALA A 410 19.23 -0.58 -24.00
C ALA A 410 18.96 -1.09 -25.43
N PRO A 411 18.27 -2.24 -25.59
CA PRO A 411 17.68 -2.64 -26.88
C PRO A 411 16.60 -1.65 -27.32
N LEU A 412 16.88 -0.87 -28.37
CA LEU A 412 15.94 0.10 -28.93
C LEU A 412 15.17 -0.42 -30.16
N GLU A 413 15.60 -1.54 -30.73
CA GLU A 413 15.05 -2.03 -31.99
C GLU A 413 13.72 -2.79 -31.77
N GLY A 414 12.72 -2.51 -32.61
CA GLY A 414 11.41 -3.17 -32.55
C GLY A 414 10.42 -2.60 -31.51
N LEU A 415 10.84 -1.66 -30.66
CA LEU A 415 9.95 -0.98 -29.71
C LEU A 415 9.16 0.16 -30.38
N PRO A 416 7.86 0.33 -30.05
CA PRO A 416 7.00 1.32 -30.68
C PRO A 416 7.15 2.71 -30.01
N PHE A 417 8.32 3.33 -30.18
CA PHE A 417 8.59 4.65 -29.63
C PHE A 417 7.73 5.75 -30.27
N THR A 418 7.28 6.70 -29.45
CA THR A 418 6.65 7.95 -29.90
C THR A 418 7.66 8.99 -30.39
N GLY A 419 8.94 8.80 -30.06
CA GLY A 419 10.00 9.79 -30.26
C GLY A 419 10.16 10.79 -29.11
N VAL A 420 9.32 10.73 -28.07
CA VAL A 420 9.40 11.59 -26.88
C VAL A 420 10.32 10.95 -25.82
N TRP A 421 11.28 11.73 -25.32
CA TRP A 421 12.24 11.32 -24.29
C TRP A 421 12.28 12.33 -23.15
N ALA A 422 12.12 11.88 -21.91
CA ALA A 422 12.32 12.67 -20.71
C ALA A 422 13.55 12.19 -19.94
N HIS A 423 14.17 13.09 -19.17
CA HIS A 423 15.37 12.80 -18.37
C HIS A 423 15.24 13.43 -16.98
N SER A 424 15.65 12.70 -15.94
CA SER A 424 15.66 13.17 -14.55
C SER A 424 16.95 12.71 -13.87
N SER A 425 17.61 13.58 -13.12
CA SER A 425 18.62 13.14 -12.15
C SER A 425 17.92 12.42 -11.00
N ILE A 426 18.51 11.35 -10.48
CA ILE A 426 17.99 10.68 -9.29
C ILE A 426 18.13 11.64 -8.10
N THR A 427 17.09 11.76 -7.28
CA THR A 427 17.13 12.56 -6.05
C THR A 427 17.55 11.72 -4.84
N PRO A 428 18.48 12.20 -3.99
CA PRO A 428 18.81 11.53 -2.75
C PRO A 428 17.73 11.77 -1.69
N GLU A 429 17.51 10.79 -0.83
CA GLU A 429 16.52 10.81 0.24
C GLU A 429 17.09 11.34 1.56
N THR A 430 16.23 12.01 2.32
CA THR A 430 16.41 12.24 3.75
C THR A 430 15.12 11.84 4.45
N TYR A 431 15.20 10.81 5.29
CA TYR A 431 14.06 10.22 5.98
C TYR A 431 14.53 9.68 7.33
N ALA A 432 14.15 10.37 8.40
CA ALA A 432 14.65 10.15 9.75
C ALA A 432 14.20 8.82 10.38
N PRO A 433 13.01 8.24 10.11
CA PRO A 433 12.67 6.89 10.55
C PRO A 433 13.60 5.78 10.04
N TRP A 434 14.33 6.02 8.94
CA TRP A 434 15.40 5.13 8.45
C TRP A 434 16.81 5.68 8.74
N GLY A 435 16.95 6.73 9.55
CA GLY A 435 18.24 7.38 9.84
C GLY A 435 18.95 7.95 8.60
N LEU A 436 18.26 8.07 7.47
CA LEU A 436 18.85 8.47 6.19
C LEU A 436 18.96 9.98 6.07
N LYS A 437 20.11 10.45 5.60
CA LYS A 437 20.33 11.86 5.28
C LYS A 437 21.16 12.00 4.01
N ASN A 438 20.54 12.57 2.98
CA ASN A 438 21.09 12.75 1.63
C ASN A 438 21.74 11.47 1.08
N LYS A 439 20.97 10.37 1.09
CA LYS A 439 21.40 9.04 0.62
C LYS A 439 20.67 8.66 -0.65
N TYR A 440 21.40 8.10 -1.61
CA TYR A 440 20.78 7.40 -2.75
C TYR A 440 20.38 6.01 -2.28
N THR A 441 19.09 5.71 -2.32
CA THR A 441 18.46 4.51 -1.77
C THR A 441 17.51 3.90 -2.80
N HIS A 442 16.61 4.69 -3.39
CA HIS A 442 15.72 4.26 -4.48
C HIS A 442 16.01 4.98 -5.81
N TRP A 443 15.42 4.47 -6.89
CA TRP A 443 15.40 5.11 -8.22
C TRP A 443 14.37 6.25 -8.25
N ASN A 444 14.67 7.32 -7.51
CA ASN A 444 13.75 8.44 -7.36
C ASN A 444 13.69 9.33 -8.59
N VAL A 445 12.50 9.85 -8.84
CA VAL A 445 12.21 10.89 -9.82
C VAL A 445 11.45 12.00 -9.10
N ARG A 446 11.60 13.25 -9.54
CA ARG A 446 10.69 14.32 -9.15
C ARG A 446 9.88 14.78 -10.36
N PRO A 447 8.60 14.40 -10.49
CA PRO A 447 7.71 14.95 -11.51
C PRO A 447 7.53 16.47 -11.35
N ASP A 448 7.25 17.15 -12.45
CA ASP A 448 6.81 18.56 -12.43
C ASP A 448 5.31 18.67 -12.13
N GLY A 449 4.55 17.66 -12.56
CA GLY A 449 3.10 17.61 -12.48
C GLY A 449 2.49 16.66 -13.50
N PHE A 450 1.18 16.77 -13.68
CA PHE A 450 0.41 16.01 -14.67
C PHE A 450 -0.38 16.97 -15.55
N LEU A 451 -0.45 16.69 -16.85
CA LEU A 451 -1.37 17.34 -17.77
C LEU A 451 -2.61 16.43 -17.93
N VAL A 452 -3.78 16.93 -17.54
CA VAL A 452 -5.08 16.26 -17.70
C VAL A 452 -5.92 17.06 -18.69
N ASP A 453 -6.03 16.55 -19.92
CA ASP A 453 -6.50 17.22 -21.14
C ASP A 453 -5.77 18.54 -21.43
N GLN A 454 -6.23 19.63 -20.82
CA GLN A 454 -5.63 20.98 -20.91
C GLN A 454 -5.29 21.57 -19.53
N THR A 455 -5.60 20.85 -18.44
CA THR A 455 -5.38 21.29 -17.06
C THR A 455 -4.05 20.74 -16.56
N PHE A 456 -3.08 21.62 -16.30
CA PHE A 456 -1.85 21.22 -15.62
C PHE A 456 -2.05 21.21 -14.11
N VAL A 457 -1.81 20.06 -13.47
CA VAL A 457 -1.82 19.85 -12.03
C VAL A 457 -0.37 19.78 -11.56
N PRO A 458 0.16 20.77 -10.81
CA PRO A 458 1.55 20.77 -10.37
C PRO A 458 1.82 19.67 -9.35
N TRP A 459 3.02 19.09 -9.39
CA TRP A 459 3.46 18.09 -8.41
C TRP A 459 3.79 18.75 -7.07
N ASN A 460 2.87 18.62 -6.12
CA ASN A 460 3.02 19.06 -4.74
C ASN A 460 2.96 17.85 -3.80
N PRO A 461 4.10 17.16 -3.58
CA PRO A 461 4.15 15.94 -2.76
C PRO A 461 4.09 16.22 -1.25
N GLY A 462 4.18 17.47 -0.81
CA GLY A 462 4.24 17.81 0.62
C GLY A 462 5.51 17.27 1.30
N ASN A 463 5.49 17.21 2.64
CA ASN A 463 6.65 16.88 3.45
C ASN A 463 6.37 15.76 4.48
N PHE A 464 7.40 14.97 4.78
CA PHE A 464 7.36 13.98 5.87
C PHE A 464 7.20 14.62 7.26
N ALA A 465 6.71 13.82 8.21
CA ALA A 465 6.39 14.20 9.59
C ALA A 465 7.58 14.70 10.43
N ASP A 466 8.80 14.35 10.02
CA ASP A 466 9.99 14.15 10.85
C ASP A 466 11.04 15.25 10.73
N GLY A 467 11.05 16.00 9.62
CA GLY A 467 12.11 16.96 9.33
C GLY A 467 11.80 17.97 8.22
N GLY A 468 10.59 17.97 7.65
CA GLY A 468 10.19 18.96 6.63
C GLY A 468 10.83 18.76 5.25
N ASN A 469 11.41 17.59 4.97
CA ASN A 469 11.88 17.21 3.64
C ASN A 469 10.71 16.78 2.74
N GLU A 470 10.85 17.03 1.44
CA GLU A 470 9.86 16.68 0.42
C GLU A 470 9.64 15.16 0.37
N ILE A 471 8.38 14.71 0.22
CA ILE A 471 8.07 13.28 0.04
C ILE A 471 8.57 12.83 -1.34
N PHE A 472 9.50 11.85 -1.36
CA PHE A 472 10.09 11.34 -2.60
C PHE A 472 9.12 10.46 -3.39
N THR A 473 9.43 10.26 -4.68
CA THR A 473 8.64 9.44 -5.61
C THR A 473 9.53 8.35 -6.20
N VAL A 474 9.20 7.10 -5.93
CA VAL A 474 9.98 5.91 -6.31
C VAL A 474 9.48 5.33 -7.63
N LEU A 475 10.40 4.85 -8.48
CA LEU A 475 10.09 3.94 -9.59
C LEU A 475 10.10 2.49 -9.08
N ASP A 476 8.95 1.81 -9.16
CA ASP A 476 8.72 0.53 -8.49
C ASP A 476 8.07 -0.54 -9.40
N THR A 477 8.85 -1.52 -9.86
CA THR A 477 8.31 -2.71 -10.57
C THR A 477 7.70 -3.77 -9.64
N GLY A 478 7.81 -3.60 -8.31
CA GLY A 478 7.11 -4.38 -7.29
C GLY A 478 5.75 -3.79 -6.89
N SER A 479 5.30 -2.71 -7.55
CA SER A 479 3.98 -2.11 -7.34
C SER A 479 3.14 -2.14 -8.61
N THR A 480 2.05 -2.90 -8.58
CA THR A 480 1.09 -3.03 -9.68
C THR A 480 0.51 -1.68 -10.14
N TRP A 481 0.19 -0.80 -9.19
CA TRP A 481 -0.43 0.51 -9.42
C TRP A 481 0.55 1.64 -9.13
N SER A 482 0.32 2.79 -9.77
CA SER A 482 1.02 4.03 -9.44
C SER A 482 0.24 4.80 -8.38
N TYR A 483 0.91 5.18 -7.29
CA TYR A 483 0.32 5.92 -6.19
C TYR A 483 0.81 7.38 -6.20
N ILE A 484 -0.09 8.31 -6.50
CA ILE A 484 0.19 9.72 -6.80
C ILE A 484 -0.51 10.68 -5.83
N THR A 485 -0.26 11.99 -5.97
CA THR A 485 -0.91 13.02 -5.15
C THR A 485 -2.43 12.96 -5.28
N ASN A 486 -3.12 13.09 -4.14
CA ASN A 486 -4.58 13.02 -4.04
C ASN A 486 -5.25 14.08 -4.95
N GLU A 487 -4.64 15.25 -5.10
CA GLU A 487 -5.10 16.34 -5.96
C GLU A 487 -5.08 15.92 -7.44
N THR A 488 -4.04 15.22 -7.87
CA THR A 488 -3.91 14.76 -9.27
C THR A 488 -4.95 13.69 -9.59
N ILE A 489 -5.07 12.65 -8.75
CA ILE A 489 -6.04 11.59 -9.02
C ILE A 489 -7.49 12.08 -8.95
N GLN A 490 -7.81 13.07 -8.09
CA GLN A 490 -9.12 13.71 -8.08
C GLN A 490 -9.43 14.45 -9.41
N VAL A 491 -8.43 15.09 -10.03
CA VAL A 491 -8.60 15.76 -11.33
C VAL A 491 -8.80 14.72 -12.45
N ILE A 492 -8.00 13.65 -12.47
CA ILE A 492 -8.15 12.53 -13.43
C ILE A 492 -9.53 11.89 -13.28
N ALA A 493 -9.92 11.50 -12.06
CA ALA A 493 -11.19 10.86 -11.74
C ALA A 493 -12.40 11.70 -12.20
N LYS A 494 -12.35 13.02 -11.97
CA LYS A 494 -13.40 13.96 -12.38
C LYS A 494 -13.49 14.16 -13.89
N ALA A 495 -12.38 14.01 -14.61
CA ALA A 495 -12.31 14.21 -16.06
C ALA A 495 -12.77 12.97 -16.88
N MET A 496 -12.88 11.80 -16.25
CA MET A 496 -13.49 10.61 -16.87
C MET A 496 -15.00 10.82 -17.13
N GLN A 497 -15.54 10.12 -18.13
CA GLN A 497 -16.97 10.19 -18.48
C GLN A 497 -17.58 8.79 -18.64
N PRO A 498 -18.47 8.34 -17.72
CA PRO A 498 -18.83 9.02 -16.47
C PRO A 498 -17.64 9.16 -15.49
N PRO A 499 -17.66 10.14 -14.57
CA PRO A 499 -16.58 10.32 -13.60
C PRO A 499 -16.32 9.09 -12.74
N ALA A 500 -15.05 8.87 -12.39
CA ALA A 500 -14.66 7.84 -11.45
C ALA A 500 -15.09 8.22 -10.02
N THR A 501 -15.42 7.22 -9.21
CA THR A 501 -15.83 7.37 -7.81
C THR A 501 -14.90 6.59 -6.90
N TRP A 502 -14.70 7.08 -5.68
CA TRP A 502 -14.01 6.31 -4.64
C TRP A 502 -14.89 5.16 -4.17
N SER A 503 -14.42 3.92 -4.32
CA SER A 503 -15.07 2.74 -3.76
C SER A 503 -14.51 2.43 -2.37
N ILE A 504 -15.40 2.34 -1.38
CA ILE A 504 -15.03 2.01 0.00
C ILE A 504 -14.65 0.52 0.14
N PRO A 505 -15.39 -0.45 -0.44
CA PRO A 505 -15.00 -1.86 -0.43
C PRO A 505 -13.62 -2.13 -1.03
N ASP A 506 -13.30 -1.49 -2.16
CA ASP A 506 -12.02 -1.67 -2.87
C ASP A 506 -10.87 -0.87 -2.27
N THR A 507 -11.18 0.15 -1.47
CA THR A 507 -10.21 1.19 -1.08
C THR A 507 -9.45 1.80 -2.27
N ALA A 508 -10.17 2.02 -3.38
CA ALA A 508 -9.61 2.48 -4.65
C ALA A 508 -10.62 3.34 -5.43
N TYR A 509 -10.12 4.19 -6.35
CA TYR A 509 -10.95 4.79 -7.40
C TYR A 509 -11.36 3.73 -8.43
N VAL A 510 -12.65 3.73 -8.76
CA VAL A 510 -13.28 2.89 -9.78
C VAL A 510 -14.05 3.74 -10.78
N ALA A 511 -14.15 3.28 -12.03
CA ALA A 511 -15.00 3.88 -13.05
C ALA A 511 -15.74 2.77 -13.82
N MET A 512 -16.70 3.17 -14.67
CA MET A 512 -17.26 2.23 -15.64
C MET A 512 -16.17 1.75 -16.61
N CYS A 513 -16.07 0.44 -16.87
CA CYS A 513 -15.05 -0.11 -17.77
C CYS A 513 -15.12 0.45 -19.21
N ASN A 514 -16.29 0.94 -19.62
CA ASN A 514 -16.49 1.59 -20.92
C ASN A 514 -16.34 3.13 -20.89
N ALA A 515 -15.87 3.71 -19.78
CA ALA A 515 -15.72 5.16 -19.64
C ALA A 515 -14.80 5.75 -20.72
N THR A 516 -15.12 6.98 -21.12
CA THR A 516 -14.20 7.84 -21.86
C THR A 516 -13.15 8.36 -20.88
N VAL A 517 -11.89 8.19 -21.24
CA VAL A 517 -10.73 8.50 -20.40
C VAL A 517 -10.09 9.79 -20.93
N PRO A 518 -9.75 10.76 -20.07
CA PRO A 518 -9.08 11.99 -20.49
C PRO A 518 -7.69 11.70 -21.04
N LYS A 519 -7.12 12.63 -21.80
CA LYS A 519 -5.69 12.57 -22.15
C LYS A 519 -4.89 12.91 -20.90
N VAL A 520 -4.10 11.96 -20.39
CA VAL A 520 -3.22 12.19 -19.24
C VAL A 520 -1.77 12.08 -19.69
N SER A 521 -0.91 12.95 -19.17
CA SER A 521 0.54 12.85 -19.31
C SER A 521 1.21 13.23 -18.00
N ILE A 522 2.24 12.49 -17.61
CA ILE A 522 3.13 12.87 -16.50
C ILE A 522 4.25 13.74 -17.07
N ARG A 523 4.50 14.89 -16.45
CA ARG A 523 5.57 15.80 -16.86
C ARG A 523 6.81 15.58 -16.02
N ILE A 524 7.94 15.34 -16.68
CA ILE A 524 9.26 15.20 -16.06
C ILE A 524 10.23 16.13 -16.78
N ASN A 525 10.80 17.09 -16.06
CA ASN A 525 11.80 18.03 -16.58
C ASN A 525 11.34 18.73 -17.89
N GLY A 526 10.14 19.31 -17.85
CA GLY A 526 9.49 20.00 -18.96
C GLY A 526 8.88 19.09 -20.04
N THR A 527 9.10 17.78 -20.00
CA THR A 527 8.65 16.84 -21.04
C THR A 527 7.41 16.05 -20.61
N ASP A 528 6.36 16.08 -21.42
CA ASP A 528 5.12 15.32 -21.20
C ASP A 528 5.24 13.88 -21.74
N LEU A 529 5.21 12.89 -20.85
CA LEU A 529 5.11 11.48 -21.20
C LEU A 529 3.63 11.05 -21.18
N PRO A 530 3.02 10.68 -22.32
CA PRO A 530 1.62 10.29 -22.37
C PRO A 530 1.38 8.95 -21.68
N ILE A 531 0.27 8.86 -20.94
CA ILE A 531 -0.19 7.63 -20.29
C ILE A 531 -1.32 7.05 -21.15
N ALA A 532 -1.20 5.76 -21.51
CA ALA A 532 -2.18 5.06 -22.33
C ALA A 532 -3.50 4.86 -21.58
N LYS A 533 -4.62 4.89 -22.31
CA LYS A 533 -5.98 4.65 -21.77
C LYS A 533 -6.03 3.41 -20.87
N ARG A 534 -5.36 2.34 -21.30
CA ARG A 534 -5.38 1.01 -20.68
C ARG A 534 -4.58 0.90 -19.38
N GLU A 535 -3.77 1.92 -19.07
CA GLU A 535 -3.05 2.07 -17.81
C GLU A 535 -3.71 3.09 -16.88
N LEU A 536 -4.67 3.87 -17.38
CA LEU A 536 -5.55 4.72 -16.57
C LEU A 536 -6.77 3.95 -16.09
N LEU A 537 -7.33 3.08 -16.94
CA LEU A 537 -8.49 2.23 -16.63
C LEU A 537 -8.09 0.77 -16.88
N LEU A 538 -7.98 -0.01 -15.80
CA LEU A 538 -7.51 -1.39 -15.85
C LEU A 538 -8.66 -2.35 -16.14
N ASP A 539 -8.37 -3.41 -16.88
CA ASP A 539 -9.31 -4.47 -17.31
C ASP A 539 -8.80 -5.85 -16.87
N GLY A 540 -9.66 -6.87 -16.99
CA GLY A 540 -9.32 -8.26 -16.63
C GLY A 540 -9.10 -8.45 -15.12
N TRP A 541 -8.19 -9.37 -14.77
CA TRP A 541 -7.81 -9.66 -13.38
C TRP A 541 -7.28 -8.42 -12.63
N LEU A 542 -6.64 -7.53 -13.39
CA LEU A 542 -6.08 -6.24 -12.94
C LEU A 542 -7.10 -5.13 -12.72
N GLY A 543 -8.38 -5.35 -13.05
CA GLY A 543 -9.35 -4.26 -13.22
C GLY A 543 -10.66 -4.43 -12.46
N GLN A 544 -11.22 -5.64 -12.35
CA GLN A 544 -12.60 -5.79 -11.90
C GLN A 544 -12.79 -5.60 -10.39
N ALA A 545 -13.29 -4.42 -10.01
CA ALA A 545 -13.54 -4.01 -8.63
C ALA A 545 -14.56 -4.88 -7.86
N ASN A 546 -15.43 -5.61 -8.56
CA ASN A 546 -16.54 -6.32 -7.92
C ASN A 546 -16.92 -7.62 -8.63
N ASN A 547 -15.98 -8.27 -9.32
CA ASN A 547 -16.22 -9.45 -10.16
C ASN A 547 -17.36 -9.27 -11.18
N SER A 548 -17.65 -8.03 -11.56
CA SER A 548 -18.57 -7.66 -12.63
C SER A 548 -17.80 -6.93 -13.71
N THR A 549 -18.15 -7.22 -14.97
CA THR A 549 -17.57 -6.59 -16.17
C THR A 549 -17.92 -5.09 -16.33
N THR A 550 -18.60 -4.51 -15.33
CA THR A 550 -19.12 -3.13 -15.37
C THR A 550 -18.14 -2.12 -14.77
N LEU A 551 -17.45 -2.47 -13.68
CA LEU A 551 -16.58 -1.53 -12.94
C LEU A 551 -15.12 -1.95 -13.00
N CYS A 552 -14.27 -0.97 -13.31
CA CYS A 552 -12.85 -1.11 -13.50
C CYS A 552 -12.09 -0.17 -12.55
N TRP A 553 -11.04 -0.66 -11.90
CA TRP A 553 -10.11 0.15 -11.10
C TRP A 553 -9.37 1.15 -12.00
N LEU A 554 -9.04 2.30 -11.42
CA LEU A 554 -8.05 3.19 -12.02
C LEU A 554 -6.65 2.62 -11.74
N GLY A 555 -5.77 2.61 -12.75
CA GLY A 555 -4.38 2.16 -12.59
C GLY A 555 -3.47 3.13 -11.84
N TRP A 556 -4.05 4.28 -11.46
CA TRP A 556 -3.41 5.35 -10.72
C TRP A 556 -4.30 5.65 -9.51
N GLN A 557 -3.72 5.66 -8.31
CA GLN A 557 -4.46 5.74 -7.05
C GLN A 557 -3.85 6.84 -6.15
N PRO A 558 -4.59 7.35 -5.14
CA PRO A 558 -4.03 8.27 -4.16
C PRO A 558 -3.05 7.53 -3.24
N ALA A 559 -1.82 8.03 -3.13
CA ALA A 559 -1.07 7.87 -1.89
C ALA A 559 -1.67 8.87 -0.88
N TYR A 560 -2.46 8.38 0.08
CA TYR A 560 -3.08 9.22 1.10
C TYR A 560 -2.06 9.72 2.14
N GLN A 561 -1.37 10.80 1.80
CA GLN A 561 -0.51 11.54 2.72
C GLN A 561 -1.30 12.71 3.36
N PRO A 562 -1.24 12.92 4.69
CA PRO A 562 -1.75 14.15 5.29
C PRO A 562 -0.87 15.35 4.88
N PRO A 563 -1.43 16.58 4.72
CA PRO A 563 -0.69 17.77 4.26
C PRO A 563 0.53 18.18 5.11
N ARG A 564 0.59 17.67 6.34
CA ARG A 564 1.80 17.56 7.16
C ARG A 564 1.73 16.21 7.86
N GLY A 565 2.84 15.49 7.93
CA GLY A 565 2.86 14.18 8.57
C GLY A 565 2.81 12.99 7.63
N GLY A 566 3.24 13.15 6.36
CA GLY A 566 3.35 12.03 5.42
C GLY A 566 4.18 10.89 5.99
N ALA A 567 3.80 9.66 5.66
CA ALA A 567 4.34 8.42 6.22
C ALA A 567 4.83 7.41 5.16
N ALA A 568 4.54 7.64 3.88
CA ALA A 568 4.99 6.79 2.78
C ALA A 568 5.37 7.63 1.54
N PRO A 569 6.23 7.11 0.64
CA PRO A 569 6.56 7.77 -0.63
C PRO A 569 5.39 7.73 -1.62
N TYR A 570 5.53 8.50 -2.70
CA TYR A 570 4.75 8.28 -3.92
C TYR A 570 5.40 7.20 -4.77
N ILE A 571 4.62 6.54 -5.62
CA ILE A 571 5.05 5.37 -6.38
C ILE A 571 4.64 5.52 -7.85
N LEU A 572 5.59 5.33 -8.76
CA LEU A 572 5.35 5.13 -10.19
C LEU A 572 5.55 3.64 -10.47
N GLY A 573 4.43 2.92 -10.47
CA GLY A 573 4.37 1.46 -10.55
C GLY A 573 4.35 0.94 -11.98
N ASP A 574 3.94 -0.32 -12.17
CA ASP A 574 3.85 -0.95 -13.48
C ASP A 574 2.94 -0.20 -14.47
N THR A 575 1.89 0.46 -13.98
CA THR A 575 1.04 1.35 -14.79
C THR A 575 1.75 2.60 -15.31
N PHE A 576 2.90 2.97 -14.75
CA PHE A 576 3.85 3.89 -15.37
C PHE A 576 4.78 3.15 -16.35
N PHE A 577 5.47 2.09 -15.89
CA PHE A 577 6.47 1.37 -16.69
C PHE A 577 5.94 0.81 -18.02
N ARG A 578 4.66 0.41 -18.14
CA ARG A 578 4.06 -0.04 -19.41
C ARG A 578 4.03 1.04 -20.50
N ASN A 579 4.16 2.33 -20.15
CA ASN A 579 4.17 3.45 -21.09
C ASN A 579 5.57 3.87 -21.54
N VAL A 580 6.64 3.31 -20.97
CA VAL A 580 8.02 3.78 -21.20
C VAL A 580 9.03 2.63 -21.27
N LEU A 581 10.05 2.79 -22.11
CA LEU A 581 11.34 2.16 -21.84
C LEU A 581 12.04 3.04 -20.80
N THR A 582 12.39 2.46 -19.66
CA THR A 582 13.21 3.14 -18.65
C THR A 582 14.67 2.77 -18.82
N VAL A 583 15.57 3.73 -18.63
CA VAL A 583 17.03 3.50 -18.57
C VAL A 583 17.54 4.09 -17.26
N HIS A 584 18.16 3.24 -16.47
CA HIS A 584 18.71 3.52 -15.15
C HIS A 584 20.24 3.62 -15.28
N ASP A 585 20.78 4.83 -15.38
CA ASP A 585 22.23 5.07 -15.43
C ASP A 585 22.80 5.15 -14.01
N VAL A 586 23.31 4.01 -13.54
CA VAL A 586 23.93 3.85 -12.22
C VAL A 586 25.24 4.66 -12.12
N GLY A 587 25.95 4.86 -13.24
CA GLY A 587 27.21 5.58 -13.28
C GLY A 587 27.06 7.10 -13.12
N ASN A 588 26.01 7.67 -13.72
CA ASN A 588 25.71 9.09 -13.69
C ASN A 588 24.63 9.48 -12.64
N LEU A 589 23.92 8.50 -12.08
CA LEU A 589 22.73 8.67 -11.24
C LEU A 589 21.62 9.43 -11.97
N GLU A 590 21.34 8.99 -13.20
CA GLU A 590 20.34 9.59 -14.09
C GLU A 590 19.33 8.55 -14.59
N MET A 591 18.10 9.00 -14.76
CA MET A 591 16.98 8.26 -15.33
C MET A 591 16.61 8.83 -16.68
N SER A 592 16.40 7.96 -17.67
CA SER A 592 15.81 8.34 -18.97
C SER A 592 14.55 7.53 -19.26
N PHE A 593 13.56 8.18 -19.86
CA PHE A 593 12.24 7.62 -20.15
C PHE A 593 11.92 7.85 -21.63
N ALA A 594 11.91 6.78 -22.43
CA ALA A 594 11.48 6.85 -23.81
C ALA A 594 10.01 6.41 -23.91
N SER A 595 9.13 7.32 -24.31
CA SER A 595 7.69 7.05 -24.40
C SER A 595 7.38 6.02 -25.49
N LEU A 596 6.56 5.04 -25.10
CA LEU A 596 6.04 3.97 -25.94
C LEU A 596 4.58 4.22 -26.27
N LYS A 597 4.15 3.75 -27.44
CA LYS A 597 2.75 3.70 -27.82
C LYS A 597 2.46 2.37 -28.51
N TRP A 598 2.00 1.40 -27.72
CA TRP A 598 1.49 0.14 -28.22
C TRP A 598 0.25 0.37 -29.12
N ASN A 599 0.09 -0.49 -30.13
CA ASN A 599 -1.02 -0.45 -31.08
C ASN A 599 -2.26 -1.19 -30.56
#